data_AF-A0A356WY38-F1
#
_entry.id   AF-A0A356WY38-F1
#
_cell.length_a   1.000
_cell.length_b   1.000
_cell.length_c   1.000
_cell.angle_alpha   90.00
_cell.angle_beta   90.00
_cell.angle_gamma   90.00
#
_symmetry.space_group_name_H-M   'P 1'
#
loop_
_entity.id
_entity.type
_entity.pdbx_description
1 polymer ?
#
loop_
_entity_poly.entity_id
_entity_poly.type
_entity_poly.pdbx_seq_one_letter_code
_entity_poly.pdbx_strand_id
1 'polypeptide(L)' 'LLKPYWDRSMQIRNAFKMGASVEEIADITKVDPWYLQQIRYMVSLENRTEGQSLKEISKDDFFELKQAGFS' A
#
# COMPACT_ATOMS: atom_id res chain seq x y z
N LEU A 1 -7.74 -3.70 13.35
CA LEU A 1 -6.31 -4.00 13.54
C LEU A 1 -5.98 -4.79 14.81
N LEU A 2 -6.58 -4.50 15.99
CA LEU A 2 -6.29 -5.19 17.25
C LEU A 2 -6.60 -6.70 17.24
N LYS A 3 -7.64 -7.13 16.53
CA LYS A 3 -7.96 -8.55 16.34
C LYS A 3 -7.43 -9.00 14.97
N PRO A 4 -6.57 -10.03 14.90
CA PRO A 4 -6.14 -10.59 13.63
C PRO A 4 -7.32 -11.34 12.98
N TYR A 5 -7.63 -10.98 11.74
CA TYR A 5 -8.58 -11.67 10.87
C TYR A 5 -7.91 -11.96 9.52
N TRP A 6 -8.58 -12.76 8.70
CA TRP A 6 -8.08 -13.18 7.39
C TRP A 6 -7.84 -11.99 6.42
N ASP A 7 -8.54 -10.87 6.62
CA ASP A 7 -8.49 -9.65 5.81
C ASP A 7 -7.51 -8.59 6.36
N ARG A 8 -6.68 -8.95 7.34
CA ARG A 8 -5.77 -8.02 8.04
C ARG A 8 -4.88 -7.22 7.10
N SER A 9 -4.36 -7.83 6.04
CA SER A 9 -3.53 -7.13 5.03
C SER A 9 -4.29 -6.02 4.32
N MET A 10 -5.56 -6.26 3.97
CA MET A 10 -6.44 -5.26 3.37
C MET A 10 -6.79 -4.15 4.35
N GLN A 11 -6.99 -4.47 5.63
CA GLN A 11 -7.19 -3.45 6.67
C GLN A 11 -5.95 -2.56 6.85
N ILE A 12 -4.74 -3.14 6.81
CA ILE A 12 -3.48 -2.39 6.87
C ILE A 12 -3.35 -1.46 5.64
N ARG A 13 -3.64 -1.96 4.43
CA ARG A 13 -3.67 -1.15 3.21
C ARG A 13 -4.63 0.04 3.37
N ASN A 14 -5.86 -0.20 3.85
CA ASN A 14 -6.86 0.85 4.05
C ASN A 14 -6.42 1.87 5.10
N ALA A 15 -5.76 1.43 6.18
CA ALA A 15 -5.20 2.34 7.17
C ALA A 15 -4.14 3.28 6.56
N PHE A 16 -3.28 2.76 5.67
CA PHE A 16 -2.36 3.61 4.92
C PHE A 16 -3.07 4.58 3.96
N LYS A 17 -4.15 4.15 3.28
CA LYS A 17 -4.98 5.08 2.47
C LYS A 17 -5.62 6.19 3.31
N MET A 18 -5.90 5.93 4.59
CA MET A 18 -6.42 6.90 5.55
C MET A 18 -5.34 7.81 6.16
N GLY A 19 -4.07 7.61 5.81
CA GLY A 19 -2.96 8.45 6.28
C GLY A 19 -2.27 7.98 7.56
N ALA A 20 -2.54 6.76 8.04
CA ALA A 20 -1.85 6.22 9.21
C ALA A 20 -0.34 6.02 8.96
N SER A 21 0.46 6.20 10.01
CA SER A 21 1.91 6.02 9.96
C SER A 21 2.31 4.54 10.07
N VAL A 22 3.54 4.22 9.65
CA VAL A 22 4.09 2.86 9.80
C VAL A 22 4.23 2.51 11.28
N GLU A 23 4.66 3.46 12.09
CA GLU A 23 4.88 3.32 13.53
C GLU A 23 3.56 3.05 14.27
N GLU A 24 2.49 3.77 13.94
CA GLU A 24 1.16 3.55 14.52
C GLU A 24 0.64 2.15 14.22
N ILE A 25 0.74 1.70 12.95
CA ILE A 25 0.29 0.37 12.55
C ILE A 25 1.18 -0.70 13.19
N ALA A 26 2.49 -0.49 13.22
CA ALA A 26 3.44 -1.42 13.86
C ALA A 26 3.13 -1.58 15.35
N ASP A 27 2.82 -0.49 16.06
CA ASP A 27 2.48 -0.56 17.48
C ASP A 27 1.19 -1.33 17.74
N ILE A 28 0.15 -1.12 16.93
CA ILE A 28 -1.14 -1.79 17.09
C ILE A 28 -1.08 -3.26 16.66
N THR A 29 -0.42 -3.53 15.53
CA THR A 29 -0.45 -4.85 14.88
C THR A 29 0.71 -5.74 15.30
N LYS A 30 1.80 -5.17 15.83
CA LYS A 30 3.08 -5.86 16.06
C LYS A 30 3.62 -6.54 14.80
N VAL A 31 3.21 -6.04 13.62
CA VAL A 31 3.77 -6.44 12.33
C VAL A 31 5.08 -5.69 12.15
N ASP A 32 6.04 -6.38 11.55
CA ASP A 32 7.36 -5.83 11.32
C ASP A 32 7.31 -4.53 10.46
N PRO A 33 7.96 -3.43 10.90
CA PRO A 33 7.95 -2.17 10.16
C PRO A 33 8.48 -2.26 8.73
N TRP A 34 9.45 -3.14 8.45
CA TRP A 34 9.99 -3.28 7.10
C TRP A 34 8.92 -3.81 6.13
N TYR A 35 8.08 -4.77 6.58
CA TYR A 35 6.96 -5.26 5.76
C TYR A 35 5.89 -4.17 5.55
N LEU A 36 5.59 -3.40 6.59
CA LEU A 36 4.65 -2.29 6.53
C LEU A 36 5.11 -1.18 5.55
N GLN A 37 6.41 -0.92 5.46
CA GLN A 37 6.97 0.01 4.48
C GLN A 37 6.70 -0.45 3.04
N GLN A 38 6.75 -1.76 2.75
CA GLN A 38 6.43 -2.28 1.42
C GLN A 38 4.96 -2.06 1.06
N ILE A 39 4.04 -2.29 2.00
CA ILE A 39 2.61 -2.01 1.77
C ILE A 39 2.38 -0.52 1.55
N ARG A 40 3.00 0.34 2.36
CA ARG A 40 2.91 1.79 2.21
C ARG A 40 3.43 2.25 0.84
N TYR A 41 4.54 1.68 0.37
CA TYR A 41 5.08 1.95 -0.96
C TYR A 41 4.08 1.57 -2.06
N MET A 42 3.51 0.36 -2.01
CA MET A 42 2.48 -0.04 -2.98
C MET A 42 1.25 0.88 -2.95
N VAL A 43 0.77 1.28 -1.77
CA VAL A 43 -0.32 2.25 -1.63
C VAL A 43 0.03 3.61 -2.24
N SER A 44 1.29 4.05 -2.15
CA SER A 44 1.72 5.30 -2.79
C SER A 44 1.70 5.24 -4.31
N LEU A 45 2.07 4.10 -4.91
CA LEU A 45 1.98 3.87 -6.35
C LEU A 45 0.53 3.81 -6.82
N GLU A 46 -0.32 3.14 -6.03
CA GLU A 46 -1.75 3.09 -6.28
C GLU A 46 -2.36 4.51 -6.27
N ASN A 47 -2.10 5.30 -5.23
CA ASN A 47 -2.63 6.67 -5.13
C ASN A 47 -2.13 7.60 -6.25
N ARG A 48 -0.91 7.38 -6.77
CA ARG A 48 -0.37 8.14 -7.91
C ARG A 48 -1.14 7.90 -9.21
N THR A 49 -1.65 6.69 -9.38
CA THR A 49 -2.27 6.23 -10.64
C THR A 49 -3.79 6.06 -10.54
N GLU A 50 -4.35 6.17 -9.35
CA GLU A 50 -5.79 6.18 -9.09
C GLU A 50 -6.47 7.32 -9.87
N GLY A 51 -7.42 6.97 -10.72
CA GLY A 51 -8.17 7.92 -11.54
C GLY A 51 -7.52 8.30 -12.89
N GLN A 52 -6.31 7.81 -13.19
CA GLN A 52 -5.70 7.95 -14.50
C GLN A 52 -6.17 6.83 -15.45
N SER A 53 -6.35 7.14 -16.71
CA SER A 53 -6.52 6.13 -17.76
C SER A 53 -5.17 5.54 -18.15
N LEU A 54 -5.17 4.32 -18.70
CA LEU A 54 -3.94 3.63 -19.11
C LEU A 54 -3.10 4.42 -20.13
N LYS A 55 -3.72 5.32 -20.91
CA LYS A 55 -3.04 6.17 -21.89
C LYS A 55 -2.30 7.36 -21.25
N GLU A 56 -2.68 7.73 -20.03
CA GLU A 56 -2.13 8.88 -19.30
C GLU A 56 -0.97 8.47 -18.38
N ILE A 57 -0.85 7.18 -18.06
CA ILE A 57 0.26 6.64 -17.26
C ILE A 57 1.52 6.62 -18.11
N SER A 58 2.60 7.21 -17.60
CA SER A 58 3.89 7.21 -18.31
C SER A 58 4.46 5.79 -18.38
N LYS A 59 5.34 5.54 -19.36
CA LYS A 59 6.01 4.24 -19.50
C LYS A 59 6.77 3.85 -18.23
N ASP A 60 7.42 4.81 -17.59
CA ASP A 60 8.24 4.58 -16.40
C ASP A 60 7.35 4.26 -15.18
N ASP A 61 6.25 5.00 -14.99
CA ASP A 61 5.27 4.70 -13.94
C ASP A 61 4.62 3.32 -14.15
N PHE A 62 4.28 2.99 -15.39
CA PHE A 62 3.70 1.68 -15.73
C PHE A 62 4.68 0.54 -15.46
N PHE A 63 5.96 0.74 -15.77
CA PHE A 63 7.00 -0.23 -15.49
C PHE A 63 7.21 -0.43 -13.98
N GLU A 64 7.25 0.66 -13.21
CA GLU A 64 7.32 0.65 -11.74
C GLU A 64 6.14 -0.13 -11.13
N LEU A 65 4.91 0.13 -11.61
CA LEU A 65 3.71 -0.61 -11.21
C LEU A 65 3.83 -2.11 -11.50
N LYS A 66 4.33 -2.50 -12.68
CA LYS A 66 4.51 -3.92 -13.01
C LYS A 66 5.58 -4.59 -12.15
N GLN A 67 6.67 -3.91 -11.84
CA GLN A 67 7.69 -4.42 -10.92
C GLN A 67 7.16 -4.58 -9.48
N ALA A 68 6.26 -3.69 -9.06
CA ALA A 68 5.60 -3.77 -7.76
C ALA A 68 4.48 -4.84 -7.69
N GLY A 69 4.17 -5.52 -8.79
CA GLY A 69 3.23 -6.65 -8.82
C GLY A 69 1.78 -6.28 -9.13
N PHE A 70 1.51 -5.09 -9.67
CA PHE A 70 0.17 -4.69 -10.08
C PHE A 70 -0.27 -5.43 -11.36
N SER A 71 -1.45 -6.08 -11.31
CA SER A 71 -2.03 -6.85 -12.43
C SER A 71 -2.76 -5.95 -13.42
#